data_AF-A0A822BNE3-F1
#
_entry.id   AF-A0A822BNE3-F1
#
_cell.length_a   1.000
_cell.length_b   1.000
_cell.length_c   1.000
_cell.angle_alpha   90.00
_cell.angle_beta   90.00
_cell.angle_gamma   90.00
#
_symmetry.space_group_name_H-M   'P 1'
#
loop_
_entity.id
_entity.type
_entity.pdbx_description
1 polymer ?
#
loop_
_entity_poly.entity_id
_entity_poly.type
_entity_poly.pdbx_seq_one_letter_code
_entity_poly.pdbx_strand_id
1 'polypeptide(L)'
;MIEKTRVEYWSSIIQILIDLSNLIEQLIIYFIVKQESNNNNNNKYEERLFFFVLLIIGLLSNLPSASSNLYIRTIGSISIEFGELLSYLIFLKNSKSLIIVSFISFSIEVLLHSINIFIEYKSNEIKNNVFIF
;
A
#
# COMPACT_ATOMS: atom_id res chain seq x y z
N MET A 1 19.80 -24.19 0.44
CA MET A 1 19.91 -23.19 1.53
C MET A 1 20.10 -21.77 0.98
N ILE A 2 21.01 -21.55 0.02
CA ILE A 2 21.32 -20.24 -0.59
C ILE A 2 20.14 -19.60 -1.36
N GLU A 3 19.31 -20.39 -2.03
CA GLU A 3 18.13 -19.85 -2.74
C GLU A 3 17.04 -19.34 -1.78
N LYS A 4 16.87 -20.00 -0.62
CA LYS A 4 15.86 -19.61 0.37
C LYS A 4 16.20 -18.26 1.01
N THR A 5 17.47 -18.04 1.36
CA THR A 5 17.97 -16.74 1.85
C THR A 5 17.87 -15.65 0.78
N ARG A 6 18.00 -15.99 -0.51
CA ARG A 6 17.84 -15.03 -1.60
C ARG A 6 16.39 -14.57 -1.76
N VAL A 7 15.42 -15.47 -1.67
CA VAL A 7 13.99 -15.12 -1.74
C VAL A 7 13.59 -14.24 -0.55
N GLU A 8 13.97 -14.63 0.66
CA GLU A 8 13.66 -13.85 1.88
C GLU A 8 14.24 -12.43 1.80
N TYR A 9 15.45 -12.29 1.24
CA TYR A 9 16.08 -11.01 0.98
C TYR A 9 15.30 -10.15 -0.03
N TRP A 10 14.89 -10.72 -1.17
CA TRP A 10 14.09 -10.00 -2.17
C TRP A 10 12.70 -9.60 -1.66
N SER A 11 12.04 -10.49 -0.92
CA SER A 11 10.75 -10.19 -0.29
C SER A 11 10.88 -9.04 0.72
N SER A 12 11.95 -9.03 1.51
CA SER A 12 12.25 -7.93 2.45
C SER A 12 12.51 -6.61 1.73
N ILE A 13 13.25 -6.62 0.61
CA ILE A 13 13.45 -5.43 -0.23
C ILE A 13 12.12 -4.89 -0.76
N ILE A 14 11.24 -5.77 -1.25
CA ILE A 14 9.95 -5.37 -1.80
C ILE A 14 9.06 -4.80 -0.70
N GLN A 15 9.07 -5.38 0.50
CA GLN A 15 8.33 -4.83 1.63
C GLN A 15 8.81 -3.41 1.96
N ILE A 16 10.12 -3.15 1.98
CA ILE A 16 10.67 -1.80 2.18
C ILE A 16 10.22 -0.85 1.06
N LEU A 17 10.17 -1.32 -0.19
CA LEU A 17 9.71 -0.51 -1.32
C LEU A 17 8.23 -0.17 -1.22
N ILE A 18 7.40 -1.08 -0.72
CA ILE A 18 5.98 -0.84 -0.44
C ILE A 18 5.88 0.25 0.64
N ASP A 19 6.54 0.05 1.80
CA ASP A 19 6.48 1.01 2.91
C ASP A 19 6.96 2.41 2.48
N LEU A 20 7.99 2.49 1.63
CA LEU A 20 8.46 3.76 1.04
C LEU A 20 7.46 4.36 0.05
N SER A 21 6.80 3.54 -0.77
CA SER A 21 5.75 3.98 -1.70
C SER A 21 4.62 4.65 -0.94
N ASN A 22 4.06 3.96 0.07
CA ASN A 22 2.96 4.49 0.87
C ASN A 22 3.37 5.78 1.59
N LEU A 23 4.60 5.86 2.12
CA LEU A 23 5.09 7.09 2.76
C LEU A 23 5.17 8.26 1.76
N ILE A 24 5.68 8.01 0.55
CA ILE A 24 5.78 9.02 -0.51
C ILE A 24 4.38 9.47 -0.94
N GLU A 25 3.43 8.53 -1.11
CA GLU A 25 2.04 8.83 -1.40
C GLU A 25 1.43 9.74 -0.34
N GLN A 26 1.50 9.36 0.94
CA GLN A 26 0.95 10.14 2.04
C GLN A 26 1.54 11.55 2.12
N LEU A 27 2.85 11.70 1.84
CA LEU A 27 3.49 13.01 1.78
C LEU A 27 2.97 13.86 0.62
N ILE A 28 2.91 13.30 -0.60
CA ILE A 28 2.41 14.03 -1.77
C ILE A 28 0.97 14.47 -1.52
N ILE A 29 0.14 13.57 -1.02
CA ILE A 29 -1.27 13.84 -0.75
C ILE A 29 -1.43 14.90 0.33
N TYR A 30 -0.67 14.82 1.43
CA TYR A 30 -0.64 15.86 2.45
C TYR A 30 -0.35 17.25 1.85
N PHE A 31 0.66 17.35 0.98
CA PHE A 31 1.02 18.63 0.36
C PHE A 31 -0.06 19.16 -0.57
N ILE A 32 -0.69 18.30 -1.38
CA ILE A 32 -1.75 18.76 -2.29
C ILE A 32 -2.99 19.19 -1.49
N VAL A 33 -3.41 18.41 -0.49
CA VAL A 33 -4.56 18.74 0.38
C VAL A 33 -4.32 20.06 1.13
N LYS A 34 -3.11 20.24 1.67
CA LYS A 34 -2.74 21.49 2.35
C LYS A 34 -2.73 22.69 1.40
N GLN A 35 -2.27 22.51 0.16
CA GLN A 35 -2.29 23.57 -0.85
C GLN A 35 -3.72 23.95 -1.24
N GLU A 36 -4.62 22.97 -1.41
CA GLU A 36 -6.02 23.23 -1.72
C GLU A 36 -6.77 23.87 -0.56
N SER A 37 -6.53 23.42 0.68
CA SER A 37 -7.12 24.03 1.87
C SER A 37 -6.68 25.47 2.09
N ASN A 38 -5.45 25.85 1.69
CA ASN A 38 -5.00 27.23 1.78
C ASN A 38 -5.65 28.13 0.71
N ASN A 39 -6.07 27.56 -0.42
CA ASN A 39 -6.69 28.30 -1.52
C ASN A 39 -8.22 28.43 -1.34
N ASN A 40 -8.87 27.41 -0.76
CA ASN A 40 -10.30 27.42 -0.48
C ASN A 40 -10.51 27.62 1.03
N ASN A 41 -10.95 28.81 1.44
CA ASN A 41 -11.24 29.21 2.83
C ASN A 41 -12.30 28.35 3.58
N ASN A 42 -12.77 27.24 3.00
CA ASN A 42 -13.87 26.45 3.53
C ASN A 42 -13.44 25.02 3.88
N ASN A 43 -13.78 24.66 5.12
CA ASN A 43 -13.87 23.32 5.71
C ASN A 43 -12.62 22.64 6.28
N LYS A 44 -12.01 23.30 7.29
CA LYS A 44 -11.10 22.66 8.29
C LYS A 44 -11.64 21.36 8.91
N TYR A 45 -12.95 21.15 8.92
CA TYR A 45 -13.57 19.92 9.43
C TYR A 45 -13.39 18.73 8.48
N GLU A 46 -13.54 18.94 7.17
CA GLU A 46 -13.36 17.88 6.16
C GLU A 46 -11.90 17.46 6.06
N GLU A 47 -10.96 18.40 6.17
CA GLU A 47 -9.52 18.13 6.25
C GLU A 47 -9.17 17.26 7.47
N ARG A 48 -9.72 17.57 8.65
CA ARG A 48 -9.50 16.76 9.87
C ARG A 48 -10.08 15.37 9.74
N LEU A 49 -11.27 15.24 9.15
CA LEU A 49 -11.94 13.96 8.96
C LEU A 49 -11.15 13.10 7.96
N PHE A 50 -10.64 13.71 6.90
CA PHE A 50 -9.74 13.07 5.94
C PHE A 50 -8.48 12.50 6.60
N PHE A 51 -7.75 13.30 7.37
CA PHE A 51 -6.55 12.82 8.07
C PHE A 51 -6.87 11.76 9.14
N PHE A 52 -8.03 11.84 9.78
CA PHE A 52 -8.47 10.81 10.71
C PHE A 52 -8.76 9.47 10.01
N VAL A 53 -9.39 9.51 8.83
CA VAL A 53 -9.60 8.32 8.01
C VAL A 53 -8.27 7.73 7.54
N LEU A 54 -7.33 8.55 7.07
CA LEU A 54 -5.99 8.08 6.71
C LEU A 54 -5.24 7.45 7.87
N LEU A 55 -5.34 8.03 9.07
CA LEU A 55 -4.73 7.46 10.26
C LEU A 55 -5.31 6.08 10.60
N ILE A 56 -6.64 5.90 10.46
CA ILE A 56 -7.28 4.60 10.65
C ILE A 56 -6.79 3.60 9.59
N ILE A 57 -6.73 4.00 8.32
CA ILE A 57 -6.26 3.13 7.22
C ILE A 57 -4.80 2.73 7.41
N GLY A 58 -3.93 3.67 7.79
CA GLY A 58 -2.52 3.40 8.10
C GLY A 58 -2.30 2.56 9.36
N LEU A 59 -3.24 2.56 10.33
CA LEU A 59 -3.21 1.60 11.43
C LEU A 59 -3.66 0.20 10.97
N LEU A 60 -4.66 0.15 10.08
CA LEU A 60 -5.16 -1.10 9.51
C LEU A 60 -4.14 -1.76 8.60
N SER A 61 -3.28 -1.01 7.90
CA SER A 61 -2.25 -1.55 6.98
C SER A 61 -1.28 -2.53 7.64
N ASN A 62 -1.15 -2.48 8.96
CA ASN A 62 -0.36 -3.43 9.74
C ASN A 62 -1.09 -4.76 10.03
N LEU A 63 -2.42 -4.84 9.96
CA LEU A 63 -3.16 -6.09 10.26
C LEU A 63 -2.80 -7.25 9.33
N PRO A 64 -2.72 -7.07 7.99
CA PRO A 64 -2.42 -8.18 7.09
C PRO A 64 -1.04 -8.80 7.38
N SER A 65 -0.09 -8.00 7.87
CA SER A 65 1.26 -8.47 8.19
C SER A 65 1.30 -9.50 9.34
N ALA A 66 0.29 -9.51 10.22
CA ALA A 66 0.16 -10.47 11.31
C ALA A 66 -0.32 -11.86 10.85
N SER A 67 -0.83 -11.99 9.62
CA SER A 67 -1.24 -13.27 9.05
C SER A 67 -0.04 -14.06 8.55
N SER A 68 0.08 -15.32 8.99
CA SER A 68 1.05 -16.28 8.44
C SER A 68 0.66 -16.78 7.04
N ASN A 69 -0.61 -16.60 6.65
CA ASN A 69 -1.08 -16.94 5.32
C ASN A 69 -0.82 -15.78 4.35
N LEU A 70 0.04 -16.05 3.37
CA LEU A 70 0.47 -15.15 2.31
C LEU A 70 -0.68 -14.60 1.46
N TYR A 71 -1.67 -15.44 1.14
CA TYR A 71 -2.84 -15.01 0.37
C TYR A 71 -3.69 -14.02 1.17
N ILE A 72 -3.93 -14.31 2.46
CA ILE A 72 -4.68 -13.42 3.36
C ILE A 72 -3.92 -12.11 3.58
N ARG A 73 -2.60 -12.19 3.77
CA ARG A 73 -1.74 -11.01 3.90
C ARG A 73 -1.85 -10.12 2.65
N THR A 74 -1.74 -10.71 1.46
CA THR A 74 -1.71 -9.89 0.23
C THR A 74 -3.08 -9.35 -0.16
N ILE A 75 -4.14 -10.17 -0.06
CA ILE A 75 -5.52 -9.69 -0.29
C ILE A 75 -5.86 -8.60 0.73
N GLY A 76 -5.44 -8.78 1.99
CA GLY A 76 -5.59 -7.78 3.04
C GLY A 76 -4.90 -6.47 2.68
N SER A 77 -3.61 -6.51 2.29
CA SER A 77 -2.87 -5.32 1.88
C SER A 77 -3.52 -4.61 0.70
N ILE A 78 -3.86 -5.34 -0.38
CA ILE A 78 -4.52 -4.74 -1.56
C ILE A 78 -5.89 -4.12 -1.18
N SER A 79 -6.64 -4.76 -0.28
CA SER A 79 -7.93 -4.23 0.18
C SER A 79 -7.77 -2.92 0.94
N ILE A 80 -6.64 -2.75 1.65
CA ILE A 80 -6.34 -1.54 2.40
C ILE A 80 -5.93 -0.41 1.44
N GLU A 81 -5.07 -0.69 0.46
CA GLU A 81 -4.73 0.30 -0.58
C GLU A 81 -5.97 0.73 -1.38
N PHE A 82 -6.88 -0.21 -1.64
CA PHE A 82 -8.16 0.12 -2.26
C PHE A 82 -9.04 1.01 -1.37
N GLY A 83 -9.04 0.79 -0.06
CA GLY A 83 -9.72 1.63 0.91
C GLY A 83 -9.10 3.04 1.01
N GLU A 84 -7.79 3.13 0.88
CA GLU A 84 -7.04 4.39 0.83
C GLU A 84 -7.42 5.19 -0.42
N LEU A 85 -7.36 4.55 -1.60
CA LEU A 85 -7.80 5.12 -2.87
C LEU A 85 -9.26 5.62 -2.80
N LEU A 86 -10.16 4.81 -2.24
CA LEU A 86 -11.56 5.19 -2.12
C LEU A 86 -11.75 6.42 -1.22
N SER A 87 -10.97 6.51 -0.15
CA SER A 87 -10.97 7.66 0.75
C SER A 87 -10.49 8.92 0.03
N TYR A 88 -9.43 8.83 -0.77
CA TYR A 88 -8.99 9.93 -1.64
C TYR A 88 -10.10 10.38 -2.59
N LEU A 89 -10.77 9.44 -3.27
CA LEU A 89 -11.84 9.76 -4.21
C LEU A 89 -13.07 10.40 -3.54
N ILE A 90 -13.38 10.04 -2.29
CA ILE A 90 -14.51 10.59 -1.54
C ILE A 90 -14.21 12.00 -1.05
N PHE A 91 -13.06 12.20 -0.41
CA PHE A 91 -12.72 13.47 0.26
C PHE A 91 -12.16 14.52 -0.69
N LEU A 92 -11.63 14.12 -1.86
CA LEU A 92 -10.86 15.01 -2.73
C LEU A 92 -11.47 15.16 -4.14
N LYS A 93 -12.79 15.00 -4.26
CA LYS A 93 -13.56 14.99 -5.53
C LYS A 93 -13.25 16.11 -6.52
N ASN A 94 -12.74 17.25 -6.07
CA ASN A 94 -12.50 18.43 -6.90
C ASN A 94 -11.06 18.54 -7.44
N SER A 95 -10.17 17.61 -7.06
CA SER A 95 -8.73 17.72 -7.29
C SER A 95 -8.24 16.69 -8.31
N LYS A 96 -8.24 17.08 -9.59
CA LYS A 96 -7.80 16.19 -10.69
C LYS A 96 -6.35 15.68 -10.50
N SER A 97 -5.49 16.50 -9.90
CA SER A 97 -4.10 16.14 -9.59
C SER A 97 -4.00 15.01 -8.56
N LEU A 98 -4.79 15.06 -7.48
CA LEU A 98 -4.82 14.01 -6.46
C LEU A 98 -5.39 12.71 -7.00
N ILE A 99 -6.47 12.76 -7.80
CA ILE A 99 -7.03 11.55 -8.42
C ILE A 99 -5.95 10.83 -9.24
N ILE A 100 -5.16 11.57 -10.04
CA ILE A 100 -4.07 11.00 -10.84
C ILE A 100 -2.98 10.42 -9.95
N VAL A 101 -2.55 11.15 -8.91
CA VAL A 101 -1.50 10.70 -7.98
C VAL A 101 -1.94 9.43 -7.27
N SER A 102 -3.13 9.42 -6.67
CA SER A 102 -3.66 8.25 -5.95
C SER A 102 -3.81 7.03 -6.87
N PHE A 103 -4.22 7.22 -8.13
CA PHE A 103 -4.29 6.11 -9.08
C PHE A 103 -2.91 5.54 -9.44
N ILE A 104 -1.90 6.41 -9.62
CA ILE A 104 -0.54 5.99 -9.92
C ILE A 104 0.06 5.23 -8.74
N SER A 105 -0.07 5.77 -7.52
CA SER A 105 0.45 5.13 -6.32
C SER A 105 -0.21 3.78 -6.05
N PHE A 106 -1.55 3.72 -6.11
CA PHE A 106 -2.30 2.46 -6.03
C PHE A 106 -1.82 1.42 -7.06
N SER A 107 -1.58 1.85 -8.30
CA SER A 107 -1.10 0.94 -9.36
C SER A 107 0.30 0.40 -9.06
N ILE A 108 1.19 1.24 -8.50
CA ILE A 108 2.55 0.85 -8.11
C ILE A 108 2.49 -0.16 -6.94
N GLU A 109 1.68 0.10 -5.92
CA GLU A 109 1.57 -0.76 -4.74
C GLU A 109 0.96 -2.12 -5.07
N VAL A 110 -0.11 -2.15 -5.88
CA VAL A 110 -0.68 -3.42 -6.38
C VAL A 110 0.36 -4.22 -7.16
N LEU A 111 1.19 -3.55 -7.97
CA LEU A 111 2.25 -4.20 -8.73
C LEU A 111 3.34 -4.75 -7.80
N LEU A 112 3.77 -3.99 -6.78
CA LEU A 112 4.75 -4.44 -5.78
C LEU A 112 4.23 -5.63 -4.97
N HIS A 113 2.98 -5.59 -4.51
CA HIS A 113 2.32 -6.71 -3.84
C HIS A 113 2.24 -7.95 -4.72
N SER A 114 1.93 -7.79 -6.01
CA SER A 114 1.89 -8.89 -6.98
C SER A 114 3.28 -9.52 -7.21
N ILE A 115 4.34 -8.70 -7.29
CA ILE A 115 5.72 -9.19 -7.39
C ILE A 115 6.13 -9.95 -6.12
N ASN A 116 5.73 -9.47 -4.94
CA ASN A 116 6.02 -10.16 -3.68
C ASN A 116 5.38 -11.54 -3.63
N ILE A 117 4.11 -11.68 -4.06
CA ILE A 117 3.44 -12.98 -4.22
C ILE A 117 4.22 -13.87 -5.17
N PHE A 118 4.63 -13.35 -6.31
CA PHE A 118 5.34 -14.16 -7.32
C PHE A 118 6.65 -14.72 -6.78
N ILE A 119 7.40 -13.92 -6.02
CA ILE A 119 8.68 -14.33 -5.41
C ILE A 119 8.44 -15.39 -4.33
N GLU A 120 7.48 -15.20 -3.45
CA GLU A 120 7.18 -16.16 -2.39
C GLU A 120 6.53 -17.45 -2.92
N TYR A 121 5.68 -17.37 -3.95
CA TYR A 121 5.13 -18.53 -4.66
C TYR A 121 6.25 -19.39 -5.26
N LYS A 122 7.18 -18.76 -5.98
CA LYS A 122 8.35 -19.44 -6.55
C LYS A 122 9.20 -20.12 -5.47
N SER A 123 9.32 -19.52 -4.29
CA SER A 123 10.00 -20.15 -3.15
C SER A 123 9.28 -21.37 -2.59
N ASN A 124 7.95 -21.39 -2.61
CA ASN A 124 7.17 -22.53 -2.14
C ASN A 124 7.20 -23.69 -3.13
N GLU A 125 7.22 -23.42 -4.45
CA GLU A 125 7.48 -24.47 -5.46
C GLU A 125 8.86 -25.12 -5.28
N ILE A 126 9.90 -24.33 -5.04
CA ILE A 126 11.25 -24.86 -4.78
C ILE A 126 11.25 -25.75 -3.52
N LYS A 127 10.55 -25.36 -2.44
CA LYS A 127 10.42 -26.21 -1.24
C LYS A 127 9.73 -27.54 -1.53
N ASN A 128 8.64 -27.53 -2.29
CA ASN A 128 7.86 -28.74 -2.57
C ASN A 128 8.61 -29.73 -3.48
N ASN A 129 9.44 -29.24 -4.41
CA ASN A 129 10.25 -30.10 -5.28
C ASN A 129 11.47 -30.71 -4.58
N VAL A 130 11.98 -30.11 -3.50
CA VAL A 130 13.09 -30.67 -2.71
C VAL A 130 12.65 -31.85 -1.83
N PHE A 131 11.34 -32.00 -1.57
CA PHE A 131 10.80 -33.12 -0.78
C PHE A 131 10.45 -34.38 -1.61
N ILE A 132 10.71 -34.37 -2.92
CA ILE A 132 10.40 -35.50 -3.83
C ILE A 132 11.65 -36.36 -4.15
N PHE A 133 12.81 -36.06 -3.55
CA PHE A 133 14.04 -36.86 -3.69
C PHE A 133 14.52 -37.45 -2.37
#